data_AF-U1SBU8-F1
#
_entry.id   AF-U1SBU8-F1
#
_cell.length_a   1.000
_cell.length_b   1.000
_cell.length_c   1.000
_cell.angle_alpha   90.00
_cell.angle_beta   90.00
_cell.angle_gamma   90.00
#
_symmetry.space_group_name_H-M   'P 1'
#
loop_
_entity.id
_entity.type
_entity.pdbx_description
1 polymer ?
#
loop_
_entity_poly.entity_id
_entity_poly.type
_entity_poly.pdbx_seq_one_letter_code
_entity_poly.pdbx_strand_id
1 'polypeptide(L)'
;MKRYTPPVPRPTYNDEGFAEQTVHDFIKQHYPDSYHEDALVAEEFRDGIYEALIDELYLYQDPQVLMNTLIRDYDWEFTADDWDKIQHFDFFVTNRLKEKEQQWVKDNDIKPPFPVGAKVRLPAHYNEAVGIINRIYEYDPARYCVLTEKQNQYNKEMESLGKSERQGGWILKFEDVELVEE
;
A
#
# COMPACT_ATOMS: atom_id res chain seq x y z
N MET A 1 5.22 -8.21 -26.36
CA MET A 1 4.63 -7.84 -25.05
C MET A 1 5.73 -7.78 -24.02
N LYS A 2 5.97 -6.59 -23.48
CA LYS A 2 7.08 -6.32 -22.57
C LYS A 2 6.54 -5.99 -21.18
N ARG A 3 6.85 -6.82 -20.20
CA ARG A 3 6.58 -6.54 -18.78
C ARG A 3 7.84 -5.96 -18.13
N TYR A 4 7.66 -4.98 -17.26
CA TYR A 4 8.75 -4.45 -16.45
C TYR A 4 8.92 -5.31 -15.19
N THR A 5 10.16 -5.68 -14.90
CA THR A 5 10.56 -6.27 -13.62
C THR A 5 11.60 -5.33 -13.00
N PRO A 6 11.36 -4.80 -11.79
CA PRO A 6 12.33 -3.94 -11.15
C PRO A 6 13.61 -4.72 -10.80
N PRO A 7 14.78 -4.05 -10.74
CA PRO A 7 16.05 -4.69 -10.44
C PRO A 7 16.11 -5.31 -9.05
N VAL A 8 15.36 -4.74 -8.10
CA VAL A 8 15.16 -5.25 -6.73
C VAL A 8 13.65 -5.30 -6.49
N PRO A 9 13.12 -6.35 -5.84
CA PRO A 9 11.70 -6.42 -5.51
C PRO A 9 11.22 -5.17 -4.77
N ARG A 10 9.99 -4.74 -5.05
CA ARG A 10 9.37 -3.66 -4.27
C ARG A 10 9.17 -4.13 -2.83
N PRO A 11 9.46 -3.28 -1.82
CA PRO A 11 9.21 -3.62 -0.43
C PRO A 11 7.77 -4.00 -0.15
N THR A 12 7.59 -4.95 0.76
CA THR A 12 6.28 -5.43 1.20
C THR A 12 6.23 -5.56 2.72
N TYR A 13 5.03 -5.79 3.27
CA TYR A 13 4.90 -6.04 4.71
C TYR A 13 5.48 -7.41 5.12
N ASN A 14 5.76 -8.29 4.16
CA ASN A 14 6.40 -9.58 4.38
C ASN A 14 7.93 -9.50 4.40
N ASP A 15 8.51 -8.32 4.20
CA ASP A 15 9.95 -8.14 4.24
C ASP A 15 10.46 -8.41 5.67
N GLU A 16 11.60 -9.08 5.80
CA GLU A 16 12.20 -9.44 7.09
C GLU A 16 12.34 -8.21 8.00
N GLY A 17 11.88 -8.34 9.25
CA GLY A 17 11.91 -7.28 10.26
C GLY A 17 10.90 -6.15 10.04
N PHE A 18 10.09 -6.18 8.98
CA PHE A 18 9.09 -5.12 8.73
C PHE A 18 8.02 -5.12 9.81
N ALA A 19 7.47 -6.29 10.13
CA ALA A 19 6.39 -6.43 11.09
C ALA A 19 6.82 -5.95 12.48
N GLU A 20 7.96 -6.45 12.94
CA GLU A 20 8.55 -6.15 14.24
C GLU A 20 8.84 -4.66 14.39
N GLN A 21 9.50 -4.05 13.41
CA GLN A 21 9.81 -2.62 13.46
C GLN A 21 8.54 -1.76 13.45
N THR A 22 7.57 -2.12 12.61
CA THR A 22 6.34 -1.36 12.46
C THR A 22 5.48 -1.44 13.72
N VAL A 23 5.31 -2.64 14.26
CA VAL A 23 4.54 -2.87 15.50
C VAL A 23 5.24 -2.22 16.69
N HIS A 24 6.57 -2.31 16.78
CA HIS A 24 7.32 -1.66 17.84
C HIS A 24 7.13 -0.15 17.86
N ASP A 25 7.21 0.51 16.70
CA ASP A 25 6.98 1.95 16.60
C ASP A 25 5.52 2.32 16.89
N PHE A 26 4.56 1.47 16.49
CA PHE A 26 3.14 1.67 16.77
C PHE A 26 2.83 1.55 18.27
N ILE A 27 3.33 0.51 18.93
CA ILE A 27 3.17 0.28 20.37
C ILE A 27 3.80 1.42 21.17
N LYS A 28 4.98 1.88 20.78
CA LYS A 28 5.62 3.05 21.41
C LYS A 28 4.71 4.28 21.44
N GLN A 29 3.91 4.48 20.40
CA GLN A 29 3.02 5.63 20.25
C GLN A 29 1.65 5.43 20.92
N HIS A 30 1.09 4.23 20.85
CA HIS A 30 -0.31 3.97 21.19
C HIS A 30 -0.51 3.10 22.44
N TYR A 31 0.49 2.31 22.83
CA TYR A 31 0.47 1.39 23.97
C TYR A 31 1.76 1.54 24.80
N PRO A 32 2.05 2.74 25.35
CA PRO A 32 3.32 3.00 26.04
C PRO A 32 3.52 2.14 27.28
N ASP A 33 2.43 1.68 27.93
CA ASP A 33 2.50 0.78 29.08
C ASP A 33 2.93 -0.64 28.69
N SER A 34 2.75 -1.02 27.43
CA SER A 34 3.22 -2.27 26.86
C SER A 34 4.58 -2.14 26.18
N TYR A 35 5.11 -0.93 25.99
CA TYR A 35 6.34 -0.70 25.22
C TYR A 35 7.59 -1.20 25.94
N HIS A 36 8.41 -1.94 25.21
CA HIS A 36 9.74 -2.38 25.64
C HIS A 36 10.80 -1.97 24.62
N GLU A 37 11.82 -1.21 25.04
CA GLU A 37 12.91 -0.73 24.18
C GLU A 37 13.65 -1.89 23.49
N ASP A 38 13.85 -2.99 24.20
CA ASP A 38 14.60 -4.16 23.73
C ASP A 38 13.76 -5.13 22.87
N ALA A 39 12.47 -4.86 22.65
CA ALA A 39 11.59 -5.75 21.89
C ALA A 39 12.04 -5.98 20.43
N LEU A 40 12.91 -5.14 19.86
CA LEU A 40 13.48 -5.40 18.53
C LEU A 40 14.60 -6.44 18.54
N VAL A 41 15.28 -6.63 19.68
CA VAL A 41 16.49 -7.48 19.77
C VAL A 41 16.29 -8.70 20.67
N ALA A 42 15.24 -8.73 21.49
CA ALA A 42 14.91 -9.84 22.38
C ALA A 42 13.42 -10.18 22.28
N GLU A 43 13.13 -11.38 21.75
CA GLU A 43 11.77 -11.88 21.51
C GLU A 43 10.95 -12.06 22.80
N GLU A 44 11.59 -12.24 23.95
CA GLU A 44 10.93 -12.35 25.25
C GLU A 44 10.15 -11.07 25.65
N PHE A 45 10.46 -9.93 25.03
CA PHE A 45 9.71 -8.68 25.22
C PHE A 45 8.65 -8.44 24.13
N ARG A 46 8.45 -9.40 23.21
CA ARG A 46 7.41 -9.35 22.18
C ARG A 46 6.19 -10.16 22.61
N ASP A 47 5.69 -9.93 23.82
CA ASP A 47 4.54 -10.63 24.36
C ASP A 47 3.23 -9.82 24.19
N GLY A 48 2.10 -10.51 24.37
CA GLY A 48 0.77 -9.89 24.38
C GLY A 48 0.48 -9.13 23.08
N ILE A 49 0.33 -7.81 23.18
CA ILE A 49 -0.04 -7.00 22.01
C ILE A 49 1.07 -6.89 20.95
N TYR A 50 2.34 -7.09 21.33
CA TYR A 50 3.42 -7.19 20.36
C TYR A 50 3.24 -8.41 19.47
N GLU A 51 3.17 -9.59 20.09
CA GLU A 51 2.99 -10.87 19.41
C GLU A 51 1.78 -10.80 18.48
N ALA A 52 0.63 -10.38 19.01
CA ALA A 52 -0.62 -10.40 18.28
C ALA A 52 -0.63 -9.47 17.05
N LEU A 53 -0.08 -8.25 17.16
CA LEU A 53 -0.01 -7.34 16.01
C LEU A 53 1.06 -7.73 14.99
N ILE A 54 2.13 -8.42 15.41
CA ILE A 54 3.15 -8.95 14.50
C ILE A 54 2.55 -10.10 13.68
N ASP A 55 1.95 -11.08 14.37
CA ASP A 55 1.40 -12.29 13.74
C ASP A 55 0.20 -11.96 12.84
N GLU A 56 -0.64 -11.02 13.26
CA GLU A 56 -1.83 -10.60 12.51
C GLU A 56 -1.61 -9.36 11.62
N LEU A 57 -0.34 -8.96 11.38
CA LEU A 57 -0.04 -7.77 10.59
C LEU A 57 -0.72 -7.79 9.21
N TYR A 58 -0.87 -8.97 8.59
CA TYR A 58 -1.53 -9.10 7.29
C TYR A 58 -2.99 -8.60 7.27
N LEU A 59 -3.63 -8.46 8.43
CA LEU A 59 -4.97 -7.90 8.60
C LEU A 59 -4.98 -6.37 8.73
N TYR A 60 -3.84 -5.68 8.61
CA TYR A 60 -3.73 -4.24 8.88
C TYR A 60 -4.74 -3.38 8.10
N GLN A 61 -5.18 -3.80 6.91
CA GLN A 61 -6.15 -3.08 6.08
C GLN A 61 -7.61 -3.28 6.50
N ASP A 62 -7.88 -4.22 7.41
CA ASP A 62 -9.21 -4.51 7.92
C ASP A 62 -9.18 -4.46 9.46
N PRO A 63 -9.22 -3.25 10.04
CA PRO A 63 -9.15 -3.09 11.49
C PRO A 63 -10.29 -3.80 12.22
N GLN A 64 -11.44 -4.01 11.57
CA GLN A 64 -12.55 -4.76 12.16
C GLN A 64 -12.25 -6.26 12.24
N VAL A 65 -11.67 -6.84 11.20
CA VAL A 65 -11.28 -8.26 11.21
C VAL A 65 -10.08 -8.49 12.13
N LEU A 66 -9.09 -7.59 12.10
CA LEU A 66 -7.99 -7.59 13.07
C LEU A 66 -8.55 -7.58 14.50
N MET A 67 -9.49 -6.67 14.78
CA MET A 67 -10.13 -6.58 16.08
C MET A 67 -10.72 -7.90 16.58
N ASN A 68 -11.58 -8.49 15.76
CA ASN A 68 -12.25 -9.73 16.11
C ASN A 68 -11.26 -10.87 16.30
N THR A 69 -10.15 -10.86 15.56
CA THR A 69 -9.07 -11.85 15.68
C THR A 69 -8.34 -11.68 17.01
N LEU A 70 -8.00 -10.44 17.40
CA LEU A 70 -7.34 -10.19 18.68
C LEU A 70 -8.22 -10.55 19.88
N ILE A 71 -9.53 -10.27 19.82
CA ILE A 71 -10.47 -10.67 20.87
C ILE A 71 -10.62 -12.19 20.95
N ARG A 72 -10.73 -12.88 19.81
CA ARG A 72 -11.05 -14.31 19.74
C ARG A 72 -9.85 -15.21 20.00
N ASP A 73 -8.71 -14.89 19.41
CA ASP A 73 -7.55 -15.79 19.31
C ASP A 73 -6.46 -15.42 20.32
N TYR A 74 -6.46 -14.18 20.82
CA TYR A 74 -5.49 -13.67 21.81
C TYR A 74 -6.17 -13.30 23.14
N ASP A 75 -7.45 -13.66 23.31
CA ASP A 75 -8.28 -13.37 24.50
C ASP A 75 -8.21 -11.90 24.95
N TRP A 76 -8.07 -10.97 24.00
CA TRP A 76 -7.80 -9.57 24.34
C TRP A 76 -9.06 -8.88 24.88
N GLU A 77 -9.01 -8.41 26.13
CA GLU A 77 -10.06 -7.56 26.72
C GLU A 77 -10.02 -6.17 26.10
N PHE A 78 -11.02 -5.88 25.28
CA PHE A 78 -10.98 -4.71 24.43
C PHE A 78 -11.75 -3.52 25.01
N THR A 79 -11.10 -2.36 25.06
CA THR A 79 -11.74 -1.10 25.48
C THR A 79 -12.08 -0.21 24.29
N ALA A 80 -12.87 0.84 24.52
CA ALA A 80 -13.15 1.84 23.49
C ALA A 80 -11.87 2.60 23.05
N ASP A 81 -10.90 2.77 23.95
CA ASP A 81 -9.61 3.42 23.65
C ASP A 81 -8.75 2.53 22.73
N ASP A 82 -8.79 1.21 22.94
CA ASP A 82 -8.09 0.29 22.05
C ASP A 82 -8.68 0.32 20.64
N TRP A 83 -10.01 0.50 20.51
CA TRP A 83 -10.67 0.59 19.21
C TRP A 83 -10.13 1.75 18.40
N ASP A 84 -10.08 2.93 19.03
CA ASP A 84 -9.58 4.14 18.40
C ASP A 84 -8.12 3.95 17.95
N LYS A 85 -7.28 3.30 18.76
CA LYS A 85 -5.88 2.99 18.39
C LYS A 85 -5.80 2.05 17.20
N ILE A 86 -6.50 0.92 17.21
CA ILE A 86 -6.43 -0.08 16.13
C ILE A 86 -7.01 0.46 14.82
N GLN A 87 -7.98 1.37 14.86
CA GLN A 87 -8.44 2.07 13.65
C GLN A 87 -7.33 2.88 12.96
N HIS A 88 -6.29 3.30 13.69
CA HIS A 88 -5.13 3.98 13.12
C HIS A 88 -4.05 3.03 12.59
N PHE A 89 -4.16 1.72 12.84
CA PHE A 89 -3.13 0.76 12.47
C PHE A 89 -2.95 0.65 10.96
N ASP A 90 -4.05 0.67 10.18
CA ASP A 90 -3.98 0.64 8.71
C ASP A 90 -3.07 1.75 8.16
N PHE A 91 -3.32 2.96 8.68
CA PHE A 91 -2.70 4.16 8.18
C PHE A 91 -1.22 4.16 8.57
N PHE A 92 -0.92 3.68 9.78
CA PHE A 92 0.43 3.53 10.27
C PHE A 92 1.24 2.57 9.40
N VAL A 93 0.74 1.34 9.17
CA VAL A 93 1.42 0.35 8.33
C VAL A 93 1.57 0.84 6.89
N THR A 94 0.52 1.45 6.33
CA THR A 94 0.54 1.99 4.97
C THR A 94 1.60 3.09 4.80
N ASN A 95 1.74 3.98 5.78
CA ASN A 95 2.78 5.01 5.74
C ASN A 95 4.19 4.41 5.84
N ARG A 96 4.40 3.41 6.70
CA ARG A 96 5.70 2.72 6.78
C ARG A 96 6.07 2.01 5.49
N LEU A 97 5.11 1.35 4.83
CA LEU A 97 5.33 0.78 3.50
C LEU A 97 5.70 1.87 2.48
N LYS A 98 4.98 2.99 2.48
CA LYS A 98 5.25 4.11 1.58
C LYS A 98 6.64 4.71 1.79
N GLU A 99 7.08 4.88 3.03
CA GLU A 99 8.44 5.33 3.37
C GLU A 99 9.49 4.36 2.82
N LYS A 100 9.33 3.05 3.04
CA LYS A 100 10.24 2.03 2.49
C LYS A 100 10.23 2.03 0.96
N GLU A 101 9.08 2.14 0.33
CA GLU A 101 8.98 2.20 -1.13
C GLU A 101 9.65 3.48 -1.70
N GLN A 102 9.52 4.64 -1.04
CA GLN A 102 10.21 5.86 -1.45
C GLN A 102 11.73 5.71 -1.37
N GLN A 103 12.22 5.13 -0.28
CA GLN A 103 13.65 4.86 -0.10
C GLN A 103 14.15 3.84 -1.14
N TRP A 104 13.38 2.78 -1.40
CA TRP A 104 13.66 1.80 -2.45
C TRP A 104 13.74 2.43 -3.84
N VAL A 105 12.82 3.36 -4.20
CA VAL A 105 12.90 4.08 -5.48
C VAL A 105 14.20 4.86 -5.60
N LYS A 106 14.60 5.55 -4.52
CA LYS A 106 15.80 6.37 -4.46
C LYS A 106 17.07 5.52 -4.56
N ASP A 107 17.17 4.46 -3.78
CA ASP A 107 18.39 3.63 -3.68
C ASP A 107 18.65 2.81 -4.95
N ASN A 108 17.59 2.49 -5.70
CA ASN A 108 17.67 1.64 -6.88
C ASN A 108 17.45 2.40 -8.20
N ASP A 109 17.42 3.74 -8.17
CA ASP A 109 17.17 4.61 -9.33
C ASP A 109 15.95 4.15 -10.17
N ILE A 110 14.86 3.82 -9.48
CA ILE A 110 13.65 3.29 -10.13
C ILE A 110 13.01 4.38 -10.99
N LYS A 111 12.93 4.13 -12.29
CA LYS A 111 12.35 5.04 -13.29
C LYS A 111 11.11 4.45 -13.94
N PRO A 112 10.18 5.27 -14.46
CA PRO A 112 9.04 4.78 -15.22
C PRO A 112 9.51 3.93 -16.41
N PRO A 113 9.12 2.65 -16.51
CA PRO A 113 9.57 1.78 -17.61
C PRO A 113 9.01 2.13 -18.98
N PHE A 114 7.82 2.74 -19.00
CA PHE A 114 7.09 3.14 -20.19
C PHE A 114 6.72 4.63 -20.14
N PRO A 115 6.70 5.32 -21.30
CA PRO A 115 6.39 6.74 -21.35
C PRO A 115 4.90 7.00 -21.13
N VAL A 116 4.59 8.22 -20.67
CA VAL A 116 3.22 8.76 -20.72
C VAL A 116 2.71 8.74 -22.16
N GLY A 117 1.44 8.35 -22.33
CA GLY A 117 0.81 8.12 -23.63
C GLY A 117 0.92 6.68 -24.14
N ALA A 118 1.75 5.83 -23.52
CA ALA A 118 1.84 4.42 -23.92
C ALA A 118 0.56 3.65 -23.58
N LYS A 119 0.17 2.73 -24.48
CA LYS A 119 -0.89 1.76 -24.24
C LYS A 119 -0.35 0.60 -23.41
N VAL A 120 -1.05 0.29 -22.33
CA VAL A 120 -0.69 -0.80 -21.42
C VAL A 120 -1.88 -1.69 -21.13
N ARG A 121 -1.62 -2.98 -20.94
CA ARG A 121 -2.59 -3.91 -20.39
C ARG A 121 -2.67 -3.73 -18.88
N LEU A 122 -3.90 -3.69 -18.36
CA LEU A 122 -4.17 -3.66 -16.93
C LEU A 122 -4.23 -5.09 -16.38
N PRO A 123 -3.95 -5.29 -15.08
CA PRO A 123 -4.17 -6.56 -14.41
C PRO A 123 -5.59 -7.12 -14.63
N ALA A 124 -5.71 -8.46 -14.66
CA ALA A 124 -6.95 -9.15 -15.05
C ALA A 124 -8.18 -8.86 -14.15
N HIS A 125 -7.99 -8.35 -12.94
CA HIS A 125 -9.08 -7.98 -12.04
C HIS A 125 -9.74 -6.64 -12.41
N TYR A 126 -9.17 -5.88 -13.35
CA TYR A 126 -9.84 -4.72 -13.93
C TYR A 126 -10.73 -5.17 -15.09
N ASN A 127 -11.95 -4.63 -15.14
CA ASN A 127 -12.95 -4.95 -16.18
C ASN A 127 -12.53 -4.52 -17.60
N GLU A 128 -11.42 -3.79 -17.74
CA GLU A 128 -10.91 -3.29 -19.01
C GLU A 128 -9.51 -3.84 -19.28
N ALA A 129 -9.30 -4.35 -20.49
CA ALA A 129 -8.07 -5.03 -20.85
C ALA A 129 -6.90 -4.09 -21.18
N VAL A 130 -7.16 -2.83 -21.56
CA VAL A 130 -6.13 -1.88 -22.02
C VAL A 130 -6.47 -0.47 -21.56
N GLY A 131 -5.45 0.30 -21.21
CA GLY A 131 -5.53 1.72 -20.90
C GLY A 131 -4.30 2.47 -21.39
N ILE A 132 -4.31 3.78 -21.21
CA ILE A 132 -3.25 4.69 -21.61
C ILE A 132 -2.64 5.30 -20.34
N ILE A 133 -1.31 5.27 -20.25
CA ILE A 133 -0.60 5.95 -19.16
C ILE A 133 -0.86 7.45 -19.29
N ASN A 134 -1.65 8.02 -18.39
CA ASN A 134 -1.99 9.44 -18.40
C ASN A 134 -0.91 10.29 -17.74
N ARG A 135 -0.35 9.82 -16.63
CA ARG A 135 0.74 10.47 -15.90
C ARG A 135 1.45 9.50 -14.97
N ILE A 136 2.63 9.90 -14.49
CA ILE A 136 3.22 9.32 -13.29
C ILE A 136 2.42 9.81 -12.09
N TYR A 137 2.05 8.91 -11.18
CA TYR A 137 1.31 9.27 -9.99
C TYR A 137 2.28 9.83 -8.93
N GLU A 138 2.06 11.06 -8.51
CA GLU A 138 3.01 11.79 -7.64
C GLU A 138 2.84 11.49 -6.15
N TYR A 139 1.66 11.01 -5.75
CA TYR A 139 1.37 10.80 -4.34
C TYR A 139 1.98 9.50 -3.82
N ASP A 140 2.12 8.47 -4.65
CA ASP A 140 2.70 7.18 -4.25
C ASP A 140 3.84 6.77 -5.17
N PRO A 141 4.93 6.19 -4.62
CA PRO A 141 6.17 5.95 -5.36
C PRO A 141 6.02 4.90 -6.46
N ALA A 142 6.66 5.16 -7.60
CA ALA A 142 6.74 4.23 -8.74
C ALA A 142 5.38 3.67 -9.20
N ARG A 143 4.40 4.56 -9.37
CA ARG A 143 3.06 4.23 -9.86
C ARG A 143 2.65 5.09 -11.04
N TYR A 144 1.82 4.52 -11.90
CA TYR A 144 1.13 5.20 -12.99
C TYR A 144 -0.29 5.55 -12.59
N CYS A 145 -0.81 6.63 -13.18
CA CYS A 145 -2.25 6.83 -13.33
C CYS A 145 -2.61 6.46 -14.77
N VAL A 146 -3.39 5.40 -14.94
CA VAL A 146 -3.79 4.84 -16.24
C VAL A 146 -5.27 5.11 -16.47
N LEU A 147 -5.59 5.79 -17.56
CA LEU A 147 -6.98 6.01 -17.97
C LEU A 147 -7.37 4.97 -19.03
N THR A 148 -8.55 4.41 -18.90
CA THR A 148 -9.13 3.61 -19.98
C THR A 148 -9.64 4.50 -21.10
N GLU A 149 -9.88 3.94 -22.28
CA GLU A 149 -10.40 4.73 -23.40
C GLU A 149 -11.76 5.36 -23.07
N LYS A 150 -12.62 4.63 -22.32
CA LYS A 150 -13.91 5.15 -21.85
C LYS A 150 -13.74 6.36 -20.94
N GLN A 151 -12.84 6.27 -19.96
CA GLN A 151 -12.55 7.38 -19.03
C GLN A 151 -11.96 8.58 -19.77
N ASN A 152 -11.05 8.33 -20.71
CA ASN A 152 -10.44 9.38 -21.52
C ASN A 152 -11.48 10.10 -22.40
N GLN A 153 -12.37 9.34 -23.05
CA GLN A 153 -13.44 9.91 -23.88
C GLN A 153 -14.44 10.72 -23.04
N TYR A 154 -14.84 10.21 -21.88
CA TYR A 154 -15.70 10.94 -20.95
C TYR A 154 -15.05 12.26 -20.50
N ASN A 155 -13.76 12.23 -20.16
CA ASN A 155 -13.02 13.41 -19.72
C ASN A 155 -12.94 14.49 -20.82
N LYS A 156 -12.70 14.09 -22.08
CA LYS A 156 -12.71 14.98 -23.24
C LYS A 156 -14.11 15.57 -23.50
N GLU A 157 -15.15 14.78 -23.34
CA GLU A 157 -16.53 15.26 -23.48
C GLU A 157 -16.86 16.32 -22.43
N MET A 158 -16.58 16.06 -21.15
CA MET A 158 -16.79 17.03 -20.07
C MET A 158 -16.01 18.33 -20.31
N GLU A 159 -14.76 18.24 -20.78
CA GLU A 159 -13.96 19.40 -21.16
C GLU A 159 -14.60 20.19 -22.30
N SER A 160 -15.07 19.52 -23.36
CA SER A 160 -15.75 20.17 -24.49
C SER A 160 -17.04 20.89 -24.10
N LEU A 161 -17.70 20.42 -23.03
CA LEU A 161 -18.90 21.01 -22.43
C LEU A 161 -18.58 22.11 -21.41
N GLY A 162 -17.30 22.45 -21.19
CA GLY A 162 -16.85 23.43 -20.20
C GLY A 162 -17.05 22.99 -18.75
N LYS A 163 -17.26 21.69 -18.51
CA LYS A 163 -17.44 21.12 -17.17
C LYS A 163 -16.10 20.71 -16.57
N SER A 164 -16.01 20.78 -15.24
CA SER A 164 -14.83 20.37 -14.45
C SER A 164 -14.84 18.91 -14.02
N GLU A 165 -15.97 18.20 -14.16
CA GLU A 165 -16.12 16.79 -13.77
C GLU A 165 -15.17 15.87 -14.56
N ARG A 166 -14.48 14.96 -13.88
CA ARG A 166 -13.55 14.02 -14.50
C ARG A 166 -13.68 12.64 -13.85
N GLN A 167 -13.52 11.61 -14.65
CA GLN A 167 -13.26 10.26 -14.18
C GLN A 167 -11.76 10.11 -13.89
N GLY A 168 -11.45 9.62 -12.68
CA GLY A 168 -10.09 9.28 -12.28
C GLY A 168 -9.58 8.02 -12.98
N GLY A 169 -8.26 7.91 -13.08
CA GLY A 169 -7.60 6.71 -13.61
C GLY A 169 -7.29 5.69 -12.53
N TRP A 170 -6.94 4.49 -12.98
CA TRP A 170 -6.43 3.41 -12.14
C TRP A 170 -5.00 3.71 -11.71
N ILE A 171 -4.71 3.56 -10.41
CA ILE A 171 -3.36 3.74 -9.87
C ILE A 171 -2.68 2.38 -9.83
N LEU A 172 -1.66 2.20 -10.66
CA LEU A 172 -1.01 0.90 -10.88
C LEU A 172 0.49 1.00 -10.64
N LYS A 173 1.10 -0.03 -10.05
CA LYS A 173 2.56 -0.10 -9.91
C LYS A 173 3.20 -0.27 -11.30
N PHE A 174 4.44 0.19 -11.45
CA PHE A 174 5.17 0.07 -12.72
C PHE A 174 5.28 -1.38 -13.23
N GLU A 175 5.41 -2.33 -12.31
CA GLU A 175 5.57 -3.77 -12.57
C GLU A 175 4.25 -4.52 -12.82
N ASP A 176 3.11 -3.87 -12.59
CA ASP A 176 1.76 -4.44 -12.76
C ASP A 176 1.21 -4.23 -14.18
N VAL A 177 1.86 -3.38 -14.98
CA VAL A 177 1.43 -3.06 -16.34
C VAL A 177 2.32 -3.73 -17.39
N GLU A 178 1.71 -4.10 -18.52
CA GLU A 178 2.44 -4.67 -19.67
C GLU A 178 2.29 -3.75 -20.88
N LEU A 179 3.39 -3.44 -21.56
CA LEU A 179 3.35 -2.64 -22.78
C LEU A 179 2.66 -3.41 -23.91
N VAL A 180 1.68 -2.75 -24.54
CA VAL A 180 1.03 -3.22 -25.77
C VAL A 180 1.82 -2.63 -26.94
N GLU A 181 2.59 -3.46 -27.62
CA GLU A 181 3.31 -3.11 -28.86
C GLU A 181 2.31 -3.10 -30.04
N GLU A 182 2.44 -2.14 -30.94
CA GLU A 182 1.68 -2.06 -32.20
C GLU A 182 2.27 -2.98 -33.27
#